data_AF-A0A919NTR4-F1
#
_entry.id   AF-A0A919NTR4-F1
#
_cell.length_a   1.000
_cell.length_b   1.000
_cell.length_c   1.000
_cell.angle_alpha   90.00
_cell.angle_beta   90.00
_cell.angle_gamma   90.00
#
_symmetry.space_group_name_H-M   'P 1'
#
loop_
_entity.id
_entity.type
_entity.pdbx_description
1 polymer ?
#
loop_
_entity_poly.entity_id
_entity_poly.type
_entity_poly.pdbx_seq_one_letter_code
_entity_poly.pdbx_strand_id
1 'polypeptide(L)'
;MWPSGRLHLAEADDAAAVAVVKAAWAIRDSGLDLERFPPSDTLAAIAWVAAASITRDGDWLEFADDAVGDPKWSDLATAFYVAISPFVRSGVVEVQGEDERWSYTYASGTIT
;
A
#
# COMPACT_ATOMS: atom_id res chain seq x y z
N MET A 1 3.58 14.72 1.62
CA MET A 1 2.26 14.09 1.81
C MET A 1 2.47 12.93 2.73
N TRP A 2 1.63 12.73 3.74
CA TRP A 2 1.95 11.82 4.85
C TRP A 2 0.85 10.79 5.06
N PRO A 3 1.02 9.53 4.63
CA PRO A 3 0.14 8.45 5.05
C PRO A 3 0.32 8.16 6.54
N SER A 4 -0.78 7.90 7.22
CA SER A 4 -0.79 7.40 8.58
C SER A 4 -1.98 6.48 8.78
N GLY A 5 -1.83 5.47 9.61
CA GLY A 5 -2.94 4.56 9.88
C GLY A 5 -2.49 3.16 10.24
N ARG A 6 -3.48 2.29 10.43
CA ARG A 6 -3.23 0.90 10.81
C ARG A 6 -4.25 -0.02 10.16
N LEU A 7 -3.75 -1.09 9.56
CA LEU A 7 -4.55 -2.12 8.87
C LEU A 7 -4.35 -3.49 9.51
N HIS A 8 -5.44 -4.24 9.64
CA HIS A 8 -5.43 -5.65 10.01
C HIS A 8 -5.37 -6.50 8.75
N LEU A 9 -4.22 -7.10 8.50
CA LEU A 9 -3.93 -7.97 7.36
C LEU A 9 -3.11 -9.14 7.89
N ALA A 10 -3.56 -10.38 7.73
CA ALA A 10 -2.84 -11.51 8.34
C ALA A 10 -1.43 -11.63 7.75
N GLU A 11 -0.43 -11.91 8.58
CA GLU A 11 0.96 -12.01 8.10
C GLU A 11 1.12 -13.04 6.97
N ALA A 12 0.34 -14.13 7.04
CA ALA A 12 0.32 -15.18 6.02
C ALA A 12 -0.18 -14.70 4.64
N ASP A 13 -0.95 -13.62 4.58
CA ASP A 13 -1.51 -13.07 3.35
C ASP A 13 -0.58 -12.07 2.65
N ASP A 14 0.54 -11.68 3.26
CA ASP A 14 1.40 -10.58 2.77
C ASP A 14 1.95 -10.86 1.37
N ALA A 15 2.47 -12.08 1.15
CA ALA A 15 3.00 -12.48 -0.16
C ALA A 15 1.92 -12.51 -1.25
N ALA A 16 0.71 -12.94 -0.90
CA ALA A 16 -0.42 -12.94 -1.82
C ALA A 16 -0.86 -11.50 -2.17
N ALA A 17 -0.92 -10.63 -1.16
CA ALA A 17 -1.22 -9.21 -1.35
C ALA A 17 -0.18 -8.53 -2.25
N VAL A 18 1.12 -8.79 -2.03
CA VAL A 18 2.21 -8.28 -2.88
C VAL A 18 2.06 -8.73 -4.33
N ALA A 19 1.72 -9.99 -4.57
CA ALA A 19 1.50 -10.49 -5.93
C ALA A 19 0.35 -9.75 -6.65
N VAL A 20 -0.76 -9.50 -5.94
CA VAL A 20 -1.90 -8.74 -6.49
C VAL A 20 -1.54 -7.28 -6.73
N VAL A 21 -0.80 -6.64 -5.82
CA VAL A 21 -0.30 -5.26 -6.00
C VAL A 21 0.60 -5.15 -7.23
N LYS A 22 1.58 -6.05 -7.37
CA LYS A 22 2.49 -6.08 -8.53
C LYS A 22 1.72 -6.30 -9.84
N ALA A 23 0.73 -7.19 -9.84
CA ALA A 23 -0.14 -7.39 -11.00
C ALA A 23 -0.97 -6.13 -11.33
N ALA A 24 -1.49 -5.43 -10.31
CA ALA A 24 -2.23 -4.19 -10.48
C ALA A 24 -1.38 -3.05 -11.05
N TRP A 25 -0.09 -3.00 -10.70
CA TRP A 25 0.89 -2.08 -11.27
C TRP A 25 1.26 -2.43 -12.71
N ALA A 26 1.49 -3.71 -13.01
CA ALA A 26 1.81 -4.19 -14.37
C ALA A 26 0.76 -3.77 -15.41
N ILE A 27 -0.52 -3.75 -15.00
CA ILE A 27 -1.64 -3.35 -15.86
C ILE A 27 -1.64 -1.83 -16.12
N ARG A 28 -1.23 -1.04 -15.14
CA ARG A 28 -1.36 0.43 -15.16
C ARG A 28 -0.15 1.13 -15.75
N ASP A 29 1.02 0.55 -15.61
CA ASP A 29 2.24 1.10 -16.18
C ASP A 29 3.05 -0.02 -16.85
N SER A 30 2.91 -0.11 -18.18
CA SER A 30 3.66 -1.05 -19.01
C SER A 30 5.16 -0.72 -19.11
N GLY A 31 5.60 0.42 -18.55
CA GLY A 31 6.99 0.85 -18.47
C GLY A 31 7.65 0.60 -17.11
N LEU A 32 6.91 0.16 -16.09
CA LEU A 32 7.52 -0.29 -14.84
C LEU A 32 8.29 -1.57 -15.08
N ASP A 33 9.60 -1.48 -14.91
CA ASP A 33 10.46 -2.65 -14.80
C ASP A 33 10.20 -3.32 -13.45
N LEU A 34 9.15 -4.15 -13.41
CA LEU A 34 8.78 -4.94 -12.24
C LEU A 34 9.89 -5.93 -11.82
N GLU A 35 10.81 -6.27 -12.74
CA GLU A 35 11.99 -7.11 -12.44
C GLU A 35 13.08 -6.33 -11.70
N ARG A 36 13.07 -5.00 -11.76
CA ARG A 36 13.97 -4.13 -11.00
C ARG A 36 13.55 -3.99 -9.54
N PHE A 37 12.31 -4.36 -9.21
CA PHE A 37 11.91 -4.43 -7.82
C PHE A 37 12.65 -5.59 -7.16
N PRO A 38 13.20 -5.40 -5.96
CA PRO A 38 13.72 -6.53 -5.21
C PRO A 38 12.63 -7.62 -5.13
N PRO A 39 12.99 -8.91 -5.20
CA PRO A 39 12.09 -10.01 -4.93
C PRO A 39 11.73 -9.95 -3.45
N SER A 40 10.86 -9.00 -3.11
CA SER A 40 10.24 -8.90 -1.81
C SER A 40 8.84 -9.43 -1.89
N ASP A 41 8.53 -10.21 -0.87
CA ASP A 41 7.22 -10.82 -0.63
C ASP A 41 6.47 -10.07 0.47
N THR A 42 6.96 -8.89 0.89
CA THR A 42 6.32 -8.09 1.92
C THR A 42 5.79 -6.76 1.43
N LEU A 43 4.60 -6.37 1.92
CA LEU A 43 4.01 -5.06 1.64
C LEU A 43 4.91 -3.93 2.11
N ALA A 44 5.61 -4.13 3.24
CA ALA A 44 6.54 -3.15 3.79
C ALA A 44 7.69 -2.78 2.84
N ALA A 45 8.23 -3.75 2.10
CA ALA A 45 9.33 -3.49 1.18
C ALA A 45 8.93 -2.74 -0.10
N ILE A 46 7.64 -2.76 -0.46
CA ILE A 46 7.13 -2.14 -1.68
C ILE A 46 6.28 -0.89 -1.40
N ALA A 47 6.04 -0.56 -0.12
CA ALA A 47 5.19 0.53 0.32
C ALA A 47 5.65 1.92 -0.14
N TRP A 48 6.95 2.11 -0.37
CA TRP A 48 7.54 3.38 -0.83
C TRP A 48 6.94 3.83 -2.18
N VAL A 49 6.48 2.89 -3.03
CA VAL A 49 5.78 3.22 -4.30
C VAL A 49 4.44 3.92 -4.03
N ALA A 50 3.84 3.64 -2.87
CA ALA A 50 2.63 4.29 -2.39
C ALA A 50 2.92 5.50 -1.49
N ALA A 51 4.16 6.02 -1.52
CA ALA A 51 4.66 7.09 -0.66
C ALA A 51 4.47 6.78 0.83
N ALA A 52 4.56 5.51 1.20
CA ALA A 52 4.34 5.04 2.56
C ALA A 52 5.55 4.25 3.08
N SER A 53 5.86 4.44 4.35
CA SER A 53 6.65 3.50 5.13
C SER A 53 5.68 2.61 5.91
N ILE A 54 5.93 1.30 5.93
CA ILE A 54 5.08 0.36 6.67
C ILE A 54 5.93 -0.42 7.65
N THR A 55 5.47 -0.48 8.90
CA THR A 55 6.00 -1.39 9.92
C THR A 55 5.00 -2.51 10.19
N ARG A 56 5.50 -3.74 10.32
CA ARG A 56 4.71 -4.93 10.63
C ARG A 56 4.75 -5.22 12.14
N ASP A 57 3.58 -5.46 12.71
CA ASP A 57 3.36 -5.91 14.10
C ASP A 57 2.39 -7.11 14.07
N GLY A 58 2.94 -8.31 13.81
CA GLY A 58 2.14 -9.52 13.55
C GLY A 58 1.12 -9.30 12.42
N ASP A 59 -0.15 -9.56 12.69
CA ASP A 59 -1.26 -9.35 11.74
C ASP A 59 -1.61 -7.87 11.49
N TRP A 60 -0.82 -6.93 12.00
CA TRP A 60 -1.05 -5.50 11.80
C TRP A 60 0.04 -4.86 10.94
N LEU A 61 -0.39 -3.91 10.11
CA LEU A 61 0.46 -3.00 9.34
C LEU A 61 0.24 -1.59 9.86
N GLU A 62 1.30 -0.91 10.26
CA GLU A 62 1.28 0.49 10.63
C GLU A 62 1.89 1.33 9.51
N PHE A 63 1.12 2.30 9.02
CA PHE A 63 1.51 3.22 7.98
C PHE A 63 2.07 4.49 8.60
N ALA A 64 3.17 4.94 8.03
CA ALA A 64 3.81 6.21 8.31
C ALA A 64 4.27 6.84 7.00
N ASP A 65 4.65 8.11 7.07
CA ASP A 65 5.26 8.79 5.94
C ASP A 65 6.58 8.14 5.51
N ASP A 66 6.75 7.95 4.20
CA ASP A 66 8.06 7.69 3.65
C ASP A 66 8.79 9.02 3.40
N ALA A 67 9.53 9.47 4.40
CA ALA A 67 10.29 10.73 4.36
C ALA A 67 11.39 10.76 3.28
N VAL A 68 11.70 9.62 2.65
CA VAL A 68 12.74 9.49 1.62
C VAL A 68 12.13 9.42 0.22
N GLY A 69 10.91 8.90 0.08
CA GLY A 69 10.18 8.85 -1.17
C GLY A 69 9.72 10.25 -1.60
N ASP A 70 9.83 10.57 -2.89
CA ASP A 70 9.17 11.74 -3.45
C ASP A 70 7.65 11.44 -3.42
N PRO A 71 6.86 12.11 -2.57
CA PRO A 71 5.46 11.78 -2.41
C PRO A 71 4.72 12.24 -3.66
N LYS A 72 4.64 11.37 -4.67
CA LYS A 72 3.85 11.62 -5.86
C LYS A 72 2.65 10.71 -5.85
N TRP A 73 1.48 11.32 -5.66
CA TRP A 73 0.23 10.69 -6.00
C TRP A 73 0.32 10.19 -7.45
N SER A 74 0.24 8.88 -7.58
CA SER A 74 0.34 8.19 -8.85
C SER A 74 -0.76 7.15 -8.92
N ASP A 75 -1.09 6.73 -10.14
CA ASP A 75 -1.99 5.60 -10.35
C ASP A 75 -1.45 4.33 -9.68
N LEU A 76 -0.14 4.25 -9.44
CA LEU A 76 0.50 3.16 -8.71
C LEU A 76 0.23 3.24 -7.21
N ALA A 77 0.34 4.43 -6.60
CA ALA A 77 -0.02 4.62 -5.21
C ALA A 77 -1.49 4.27 -4.97
N THR A 78 -2.39 4.76 -5.84
CA THR A 78 -3.82 4.40 -5.78
C THR A 78 -4.03 2.88 -5.95
N ALA A 79 -3.34 2.28 -6.91
CA ALA A 79 -3.43 0.84 -7.16
C ALA A 79 -2.96 0.02 -5.96
N PHE A 80 -1.95 0.47 -5.22
CA PHE A 80 -1.51 -0.18 -3.99
C PHE A 80 -2.66 -0.25 -2.98
N TYR A 81 -3.22 0.89 -2.60
CA TYR A 81 -4.28 0.96 -1.57
C TYR A 81 -5.54 0.19 -1.98
N VAL A 82 -5.90 0.19 -3.26
CA VAL A 82 -7.04 -0.57 -3.77
C VAL A 82 -6.74 -2.08 -3.82
N ALA A 83 -5.56 -2.47 -4.31
CA ALA A 83 -5.21 -3.87 -4.54
C ALA A 83 -5.06 -4.68 -3.24
N ILE A 84 -4.64 -4.05 -2.14
CA ILE A 84 -4.57 -4.73 -0.83
C ILE A 84 -5.95 -4.94 -0.20
N SER A 85 -6.99 -4.25 -0.68
CA SER A 85 -8.31 -4.26 -0.03
C SER A 85 -8.87 -5.67 0.25
N PRO A 86 -8.79 -6.68 -0.64
CA PRO A 86 -9.36 -8.00 -0.37
C PRO A 86 -8.70 -8.74 0.80
N PHE A 87 -7.48 -8.36 1.17
CA PHE A 87 -6.69 -8.98 2.24
C PHE A 87 -6.84 -8.25 3.58
N VAL A 88 -7.37 -7.02 3.56
CA VAL A 88 -7.51 -6.19 4.76
C VAL A 88 -8.86 -6.48 5.42
N ARG A 89 -8.81 -6.99 6.65
CA ARG A 89 -9.99 -7.28 7.47
C ARG A 89 -10.65 -6.00 7.97
N SER A 90 -9.83 -5.05 8.42
CA SER A 90 -10.29 -3.77 8.94
C SER A 90 -9.15 -2.77 9.05
N GLY A 91 -9.44 -1.49 8.96
CA GLY A 91 -8.48 -0.44 9.29
C GLY A 91 -8.73 0.82 8.49
N VAL A 92 -7.94 1.85 8.77
CA VAL A 92 -8.00 3.11 8.03
C VAL A 92 -6.57 3.54 7.71
N VAL A 93 -6.34 3.98 6.49
CA VAL A 93 -5.18 4.78 6.12
C VAL A 93 -5.66 6.16 5.76
N GLU A 94 -5.16 7.16 6.45
CA GLU A 94 -5.37 8.57 6.13
C GLU A 94 -4.17 9.06 5.32
N VAL A 95 -4.43 9.79 4.25
CA VAL A 95 -3.40 10.38 3.42
C VAL A 95 -3.59 11.89 3.38
N GLN A 96 -2.56 12.60 3.84
CA GLN A 96 -2.50 14.05 3.83
C GLN A 96 -1.75 14.51 2.57
N GLY A 97 -2.46 15.00 1.56
CA GLY A 97 -1.92 15.72 0.40
C GLY A 97 -1.46 17.15 0.75
N GLU A 98 -1.00 17.90 -0.25
CA GLU A 98 -0.61 19.30 -0.06
C GLU A 98 -1.82 20.19 0.28
N ASP A 99 -2.92 20.04 -0.45
CA ASP A 99 -4.14 20.84 -0.29
C ASP A 99 -5.37 20.02 0.13
N GLU A 100 -5.28 18.69 0.07
CA GLU A 100 -6.41 17.80 0.29
C GLU A 100 -6.05 16.66 1.23
N ARG A 101 -7.05 16.16 1.97
CA ARG A 101 -6.94 14.97 2.80
C ARG A 101 -8.01 13.99 2.39
N TRP A 102 -7.62 12.75 2.23
CA TRP A 102 -8.56 11.64 2.01
C TRP A 102 -8.17 10.46 2.89
N SER A 103 -9.06 9.48 2.96
CA SER A 103 -8.83 8.25 3.69
C SER A 103 -9.31 7.06 2.88
N TYR A 104 -8.69 5.92 3.18
CA TYR A 104 -9.08 4.61 2.71
C TYR A 104 -9.59 3.83 3.91
N THR A 105 -10.90 3.59 3.97
CA THR A 105 -11.49 2.81 5.06
C THR A 105 -11.71 1.38 4.59
N TYR A 106 -11.08 0.44 5.27
CA TYR A 106 -11.16 -0.98 4.96
C TYR A 106 -12.11 -1.69 5.93
N ALA A 107 -13.02 -2.47 5.37
CA ALA A 107 -13.91 -3.34 6.13
C ALA A 107 -14.18 -4.61 5.34
N SER A 108 -13.83 -5.76 5.92
CA SER A 108 -14.16 -7.09 5.39
C SER A 108 -13.79 -7.27 3.91
N GLY A 109 -12.58 -6.88 3.52
CA GLY A 109 -12.11 -7.04 2.14
C GLY A 109 -12.56 -5.94 1.17
N THR A 110 -13.27 -4.91 1.64
CA THR A 110 -13.80 -3.81 0.82
C THR A 110 -13.24 -2.47 1.28
N ILE A 111 -13.08 -1.53 0.36
CA ILE A 111 -12.61 -0.17 0.60
C ILE A 111 -13.75 0.83 0.39
N THR A 112 -13.87 1.83 1.25
CA THR A 112 -14.81 2.96 1.15
C THR A 112 -14.08 4.28 1.30
#